data_AF-A0A965X4P9-F1
#
_entry.id   AF-A0A965X4P9-F1
#
_cell.length_a   1.000
_cell.length_b   1.000
_cell.length_c   1.000
_cell.angle_alpha   90.00
_cell.angle_beta   90.00
_cell.angle_gamma   90.00
#
_symmetry.space_group_name_H-M   'P 1'
#
loop_
_entity.id
_entity.type
_entity.pdbx_description
1 polymer ?
#
loop_
_entity_poly.entity_id
_entity_poly.type
_entity_poly.pdbx_seq_one_letter_code
_entity_poly.pdbx_strand_id
1 'polypeptide(L)'
;MCWRGGAPPRTADTAIPKSSASRLLRSPMCSVPKALVLRQTAGMLKAVIDGKTGELLGAHLFCAESHEIINLLKLAMDAHLPYTTLRDMIFTHPTMAESLNDLFSAVR
;
A
#
# COMPACT_ATOMS: atom_id res chain seq x y z
N MET A 1 -5.71 -6.73 5.04
CA MET A 1 -6.15 -7.88 4.21
C MET A 1 -5.81 -7.57 2.75
N CYS A 2 -5.14 -8.47 2.02
CA CYS A 2 -4.83 -8.28 0.60
C CYS A 2 -5.66 -9.25 -0.26
N TRP A 3 -6.32 -8.74 -1.29
CA TRP A 3 -7.30 -9.46 -2.10
C TRP A 3 -6.85 -9.42 -3.56
N ARG A 4 -6.52 -10.57 -4.16
CA ARG A 4 -6.40 -10.74 -5.62
C ARG A 4 -7.64 -11.53 -6.05
N GLY A 5 -8.40 -11.02 -7.01
CA GLY A 5 -9.67 -11.59 -7.46
C GLY A 5 -9.62 -13.12 -7.58
N GLY A 6 -10.51 -13.80 -6.83
CA GLY A 6 -10.68 -15.25 -6.84
C GLY A 6 -9.76 -16.06 -5.89
N ALA A 7 -8.75 -15.46 -5.26
CA ALA A 7 -7.86 -16.14 -4.31
C ALA A 7 -8.16 -15.71 -2.86
N PRO A 8 -7.96 -16.59 -1.85
CA PRO A 8 -8.15 -16.23 -0.44
C PRO A 8 -7.27 -15.02 -0.05
N PRO A 9 -7.70 -14.21 0.93
CA PRO A 9 -7.00 -12.99 1.30
C PRO A 9 -5.57 -13.33 1.75
N ARG A 10 -4.58 -12.98 0.92
CA ARG A 10 -3.16 -13.18 1.26
C ARG A 10 -2.72 -12.03 2.15
N THR A 11 -1.91 -12.30 3.17
CA THR A 11 -1.26 -11.22 3.93
C THR A 11 -0.07 -10.70 3.12
N ALA A 12 0.45 -9.50 3.42
CA ALA A 12 1.65 -8.99 2.73
C ALA A 12 2.85 -9.97 2.82
N ASP A 13 2.93 -10.76 3.89
CA ASP A 13 3.97 -11.76 4.08
C ASP A 13 3.64 -13.10 3.36
N THR A 14 2.36 -13.38 3.04
CA THR A 14 1.92 -14.56 2.25
C THR A 14 1.73 -14.27 0.76
N ALA A 15 1.71 -12.99 0.37
CA ALA A 15 1.54 -12.53 -1.01
C ALA A 15 2.84 -12.56 -1.83
N ILE A 16 3.96 -12.97 -1.23
CA ILE A 16 5.22 -13.23 -1.90
C ILE A 16 5.08 -14.58 -2.64
N PRO A 17 4.87 -14.61 -3.97
CA PRO A 17 5.00 -15.86 -4.71
C PRO A 17 6.44 -16.37 -4.56
N LYS A 18 6.61 -17.64 -4.18
CA LYS A 18 7.92 -18.29 -3.97
C LYS A 18 8.84 -18.30 -5.22
N SER A 19 8.37 -17.79 -6.36
CA SER A 19 9.04 -17.85 -7.68
C SER A 19 9.16 -16.51 -8.42
N SER A 20 8.73 -15.37 -7.86
CA SER A 20 8.78 -14.07 -8.56
C SER A 20 9.62 -13.04 -7.81
N ALA A 21 10.27 -12.13 -8.55
CA ALA A 21 11.06 -11.03 -8.02
C ALA A 21 10.18 -9.93 -7.37
N SER A 22 9.35 -10.28 -6.38
CA SER A 22 8.47 -9.34 -5.68
C SER A 22 9.24 -8.52 -4.65
N ARG A 23 8.86 -7.25 -4.47
CA ARG A 23 9.46 -6.34 -3.50
C ARG A 23 8.45 -5.94 -2.43
N LEU A 24 8.88 -5.95 -1.17
CA LEU A 24 8.07 -5.58 -0.02
C LEU A 24 8.46 -4.19 0.48
N LEU A 25 7.49 -3.28 0.49
CA LEU A 25 7.59 -1.91 0.94
C LEU A 25 6.95 -1.77 2.31
N ARG A 26 7.55 -0.94 3.16
CA ARG A 26 7.09 -0.69 4.52
C ARG A 26 7.27 0.78 4.85
N SER A 27 6.26 1.37 5.48
CA SER A 27 6.34 2.72 6.02
C SER A 27 5.68 2.77 7.40
N PRO A 28 6.37 3.24 8.45
CA PRO A 28 5.78 3.37 9.78
C PRO A 28 4.79 4.53 9.81
N MET A 29 3.70 4.39 10.57
CA MET A 29 2.68 5.46 10.63
C MET A 29 3.16 6.75 11.30
N CYS A 30 4.24 6.70 12.08
CA CYS A 30 4.82 7.88 12.70
C CYS A 30 5.40 8.90 11.70
N SER A 31 5.67 8.50 10.44
CA SER A 31 6.14 9.43 9.40
C SER A 31 5.00 10.17 8.68
N VAL A 32 3.74 9.79 8.92
CA VAL A 32 2.58 10.36 8.23
C VAL A 32 2.04 11.57 9.02
N PRO A 33 2.01 12.79 8.43
CA PRO A 33 1.56 13.99 9.14
C PRO A 33 0.14 13.87 9.70
N LYS A 34 -0.80 13.31 8.93
CA LYS A 34 -2.18 13.11 9.39
C LYS A 34 -2.27 12.19 10.60
N ALA A 35 -1.42 11.17 10.72
CA ALA A 35 -1.39 10.26 11.86
C ALA A 35 -0.94 10.97 13.14
N LEU A 36 -0.02 11.95 13.02
CA LEU A 36 0.36 12.84 14.13
C LEU A 36 -0.80 13.71 14.59
N VAL A 37 -1.55 14.30 13.64
CA VAL A 37 -2.73 15.13 13.93
C VAL A 37 -3.81 14.32 14.65
N LEU A 38 -4.04 13.08 14.22
CA LEU A 38 -5.01 12.17 14.84
C LEU A 38 -4.51 11.54 16.17
N ARG A 39 -3.23 11.77 16.54
CA ARG A 39 -2.55 11.10 17.66
C ARG A 39 -2.60 9.58 17.58
N GLN A 40 -2.68 9.04 16.36
CA GLN A 40 -2.75 7.60 16.05
C GLN A 40 -1.54 7.20 15.22
N THR A 41 -0.35 7.30 15.83
CA THR A 41 0.94 7.03 15.18
C THR A 41 1.35 5.56 15.24
N ALA A 42 0.61 4.74 15.98
CA ALA A 42 0.86 3.31 16.06
C ALA A 42 0.44 2.63 14.75
N GLY A 43 1.34 1.81 14.23
CA GLY A 43 1.07 0.92 13.11
C GLY A 43 2.02 1.07 11.93
N MET A 44 1.67 0.44 10.81
CA MET A 44 2.54 0.33 9.64
C MET A 44 1.72 0.07 8.37
N LEU A 45 2.17 0.66 7.28
CA LEU A 45 1.71 0.37 5.93
C LEU A 45 2.70 -0.60 5.29
N LYS A 46 2.19 -1.66 4.68
CA LYS A 46 2.97 -2.60 3.86
C LYS A 46 2.34 -2.72 2.48
N ALA A 47 3.17 -2.77 1.45
CA ALA A 47 2.74 -3.08 0.09
C ALA A 47 3.72 -4.06 -0.57
N VAL A 48 3.20 -4.94 -1.41
CA VAL A 48 3.98 -5.89 -2.21
C VAL A 48 3.78 -5.55 -3.67
N ILE A 49 4.88 -5.31 -4.38
CA ILE A 49 4.88 -5.02 -5.82
C ILE A 49 5.63 -6.12 -6.56
N ASP A 50 5.28 -6.33 -7.83
CA ASP A 50 6.09 -7.12 -8.73
C ASP A 50 7.31 -6.31 -9.19
N GLY A 51 8.52 -6.82 -9.00
CA GLY A 51 9.74 -6.14 -9.40
C GLY A 51 10.00 -6.14 -10.90
N LYS A 52 9.27 -6.92 -11.71
CA LYS A 52 9.36 -6.90 -13.18
C LYS A 52 8.35 -5.95 -13.81
N THR A 53 7.08 -6.05 -13.40
CA THR A 53 5.98 -5.29 -14.02
C THR A 53 5.66 -4.00 -13.29
N GLY A 54 6.06 -3.87 -12.02
CA GLY A 54 5.66 -2.75 -11.17
C GLY A 54 4.18 -2.80 -10.76
N GLU A 55 3.47 -3.89 -10.98
CA GLU A 55 2.08 -4.03 -10.55
C GLU A 55 1.99 -4.21 -9.03
N LEU A 56 0.90 -3.70 -8.45
CA LEU A 56 0.58 -3.95 -7.05
C LEU A 56 0.05 -5.39 -6.88
N LEU A 57 0.77 -6.22 -6.13
CA LEU A 57 0.38 -7.61 -5.85
C LEU A 57 -0.51 -7.71 -4.61
N GLY A 58 -0.33 -6.79 -3.66
CA GLY A 58 -1.09 -6.76 -2.42
C GLY A 58 -0.64 -5.67 -1.48
N ALA A 59 -1.48 -5.36 -0.49
CA ALA A 59 -1.16 -4.44 0.59
C ALA A 59 -1.73 -4.89 1.94
N HIS A 60 -1.12 -4.39 3.01
CA HIS A 60 -1.59 -4.54 4.37
C HIS A 60 -1.42 -3.21 5.10
N LEU A 61 -2.54 -2.63 5.51
CA LEU A 61 -2.58 -1.34 6.19
C LEU A 61 -3.03 -1.57 7.62
N PHE A 62 -2.21 -1.16 8.59
CA PHE A 62 -2.58 -1.08 9.99
C PHE A 62 -2.39 0.37 10.44
N CYS A 63 -3.45 1.16 10.29
CA CYS A 63 -3.47 2.59 10.54
C CYS A 63 -4.91 3.09 10.74
N ALA A 64 -5.06 4.34 11.18
CA ALA A 64 -6.34 5.05 11.15
C ALA A 64 -6.91 5.08 9.71
N GLU A 65 -8.23 5.03 9.56
CA GLU A 65 -8.89 5.19 8.24
C GLU A 65 -8.45 4.16 7.16
N SER A 66 -7.83 3.05 7.57
CA SER A 66 -7.36 2.01 6.65
C SER A 66 -8.46 1.38 5.79
N HIS A 67 -9.70 1.42 6.29
CA HIS A 67 -10.90 0.91 5.62
C HIS A 67 -11.28 1.72 4.37
N GLU A 68 -10.91 3.01 4.30
CA GLU A 68 -11.12 3.83 3.10
C GLU A 68 -9.95 3.66 2.12
N ILE A 69 -8.72 3.66 2.62
CA ILE A 69 -7.51 3.58 1.78
C ILE A 69 -7.42 2.24 1.05
N ILE A 70 -7.85 1.14 1.69
CA ILE A 70 -7.77 -0.20 1.08
C ILE A 70 -8.62 -0.29 -0.20
N ASN A 71 -9.71 0.50 -0.32
CA ASN A 71 -10.56 0.52 -1.51
C ASN A 71 -9.82 1.10 -2.72
N LEU A 72 -9.00 2.12 -2.51
CA LEU A 72 -8.18 2.70 -3.57
C LEU A 72 -7.11 1.72 -4.06
N LEU A 73 -6.46 1.02 -3.13
CA LEU A 73 -5.48 -0.02 -3.47
C LEU A 73 -6.14 -1.18 -4.22
N LYS A 74 -7.35 -1.59 -3.80
CA LYS A 74 -8.12 -2.62 -4.49
C LYS A 74 -8.47 -2.21 -5.91
N LEU A 75 -8.92 -0.97 -6.11
CA LEU A 75 -9.20 -0.43 -7.44
C LEU A 75 -7.95 -0.48 -8.34
N ALA A 76 -6.80 -0.06 -7.82
CA ALA A 76 -5.54 -0.12 -8.57
C ALA A 76 -5.13 -1.56 -8.93
N MET A 77 -5.36 -2.52 -8.03
CA MET A 77 -5.09 -3.94 -8.28
C MET A 77 -6.03 -4.53 -9.35
N ASP A 78 -7.32 -4.18 -9.30
CA ASP A 78 -8.31 -4.65 -10.28
C ASP A 78 -8.10 -4.06 -11.66
N ALA A 79 -7.66 -2.80 -11.72
CA ALA A 79 -7.32 -2.11 -12.95
C ALA A 79 -5.89 -2.44 -13.45
N HIS A 80 -5.16 -3.33 -12.77
CA HIS A 80 -3.78 -3.70 -13.11
C HIS A 80 -2.85 -2.49 -13.29
N LEU A 81 -3.03 -1.45 -12.47
CA LEU A 81 -2.24 -0.22 -12.57
C LEU A 81 -0.84 -0.42 -11.95
N PRO A 82 0.20 0.20 -12.53
CA PRO A 82 1.51 0.21 -11.91
C PRO A 82 1.49 1.02 -10.62
N TYR A 83 2.34 0.65 -9.66
CA TYR A 83 2.44 1.34 -8.36
C TYR A 83 2.78 2.83 -8.51
N THR A 84 3.45 3.21 -9.61
CA THR A 84 3.81 4.59 -9.91
C THR A 84 2.59 5.48 -10.09
N THR A 85 1.47 4.96 -10.58
CA THR A 85 0.22 5.72 -10.69
C THR A 85 -0.27 6.17 -9.32
N LEU A 86 -0.19 5.30 -8.31
CA LEU A 86 -0.55 5.66 -6.94
C LEU A 86 0.49 6.59 -6.31
N ARG A 87 1.77 6.41 -6.61
CA ARG A 87 2.86 7.28 -6.10
C ARG A 87 2.77 8.72 -6.61
N ASP A 88 2.41 8.87 -7.89
CA ASP A 88 2.43 10.15 -8.60
C ASP A 88 1.06 10.85 -8.57
N MET A 89 0.06 10.24 -7.93
CA MET A 89 -1.26 10.83 -7.78
C MET A 89 -1.24 12.01 -6.79
N ILE A 90 -1.99 13.06 -7.12
CA ILE A 90 -2.19 14.20 -6.24
C ILE A 90 -3.21 13.81 -5.17
N PHE A 91 -2.72 13.56 -3.95
CA PHE A 91 -3.57 13.41 -2.78
C PHE A 91 -3.79 14.76 -2.09
N THR A 92 -4.94 14.89 -1.45
CA THR A 92 -5.24 16.03 -0.59
C THR A 92 -4.40 15.98 0.67
N HIS A 93 -3.87 17.14 1.10
CA HIS A 93 -3.06 17.28 2.31
C HIS A 93 -3.81 18.07 3.40
N PRO A 94 -3.80 17.66 4.68
CA PRO A 94 -3.26 16.41 5.22
C PRO A 94 -4.29 15.27 5.24
N THR A 95 -3.97 14.11 4.65
CA THR A 95 -4.83 12.92 4.69
C THR A 95 -4.06 11.63 4.93
N MET A 96 -4.74 10.57 5.38
CA MET A 96 -4.09 9.27 5.55
C MET A 96 -3.72 8.64 4.20
N ALA A 97 -4.48 8.91 3.14
CA ALA A 97 -4.21 8.39 1.80
C ALA A 97 -2.91 8.96 1.19
N GLU A 98 -2.49 10.16 1.58
CA GLU A 98 -1.23 10.78 1.10
C GLU A 98 0.01 9.92 1.41
N SER A 99 -0.06 9.11 2.47
CA SER A 99 1.01 8.20 2.89
C SER A 99 1.37 7.15 1.83
N LEU A 100 0.51 6.92 0.83
CA LEU A 100 0.81 6.06 -0.30
C LEU A 100 1.95 6.63 -1.17
N ASN A 101 2.03 7.95 -1.31
CA ASN A 101 3.13 8.60 -2.05
C ASN A 101 4.48 8.29 -1.41
N ASP A 102 4.55 8.42 -0.08
CA ASP A 102 5.77 8.12 0.68
C ASP A 102 6.11 6.62 0.66
N LEU A 103 5.09 5.76 0.82
CA LEU A 103 5.26 4.30 0.80
C LEU A 103 5.87 3.81 -0.52
N PHE A 104 5.37 4.33 -1.64
CA PHE A 104 5.80 3.91 -2.97
C PHE A 104 7.06 4.64 -3.47
N SER A 105 7.38 5.81 -2.92
CA SER A 105 8.64 6.50 -3.18
C SER A 105 9.86 5.77 -2.62
N ALA A 106 9.66 4.85 -1.66
CA ALA A 106 10.72 4.01 -1.11
C ALA A 106 11.24 2.92 -2.08
N VAL A 107 10.60 2.74 -3.24
CA VAL A 107 11.04 1.78 -4.27
C VAL A 107 12.29 2.31 -4.99
N ARG A 108 13.43 1.64 -4.81
CA ARG A 108 14.67 1.84 -5.58
C ARG A 108 15.00 0.62 -6.39
#